data_AF-A0A4Q5S985-F1
#
_entry.id   AF-A0A4Q5S985-F1
#
_cell.length_a   1.000
_cell.length_b   1.000
_cell.length_c   1.000
_cell.angle_alpha   90.00
_cell.angle_beta   90.00
_cell.angle_gamma   90.00
#
_symmetry.space_group_name_H-M   'P 1'
#
loop_
_entity.id
_entity.type
_entity.pdbx_description
1 polymer ?
#
loop_
_entity_poly.entity_id
_entity_poly.type
_entity_poly.pdbx_seq_one_letter_code
_entity_poly.pdbx_strand_id
1 'polypeptide(L)'
;AIGFNTAANNSSTYIVKFEPAANRIAGYNNGVEVTRVPFNFEANKTYAFSVVMDGSVAILYVNDQVALTNRIYSLQSNAWSLSADGLELKVSNLKVAGH
;
A
#
# COMPACT_ATOMS: atom_id res chain seq x y z
N ALA A 1 -4.22 3.83 -2.86
CA ALA A 1 -4.10 2.54 -2.16
C ALA A 1 -3.14 1.65 -2.91
N ILE A 2 -2.50 0.72 -2.20
CA ILE A 2 -1.68 -0.35 -2.78
C ILE A 2 -2.45 -1.66 -2.60
N GLY A 3 -2.83 -2.30 -3.71
CA GLY A 3 -3.46 -3.61 -3.71
C GLY A 3 -2.43 -4.71 -3.86
N PHE A 4 -2.60 -5.79 -3.12
CA PHE A 4 -1.81 -7.02 -3.23
C PHE A 4 -2.72 -8.20 -3.52
N ASN A 5 -2.16 -9.23 -4.17
CA ASN A 5 -2.92 -10.35 -4.71
C ASN A 5 -4.05 -9.84 -5.63
N THR A 6 -3.68 -8.93 -6.53
CA THR A 6 -4.60 -8.29 -7.47
C THR A 6 -4.98 -9.25 -8.60
N ALA A 7 -6.28 -9.46 -8.80
CA ALA A 7 -6.83 -10.23 -9.91
C ALA A 7 -6.97 -9.37 -11.18
N ALA A 8 -7.23 -10.00 -12.32
CA ALA A 8 -7.34 -9.33 -13.62
C ALA A 8 -8.47 -8.30 -13.72
N ASN A 9 -9.48 -8.38 -12.84
CA ASN A 9 -10.56 -7.39 -12.72
C ASN A 9 -10.21 -6.23 -11.77
N ASN A 10 -8.93 -6.07 -11.40
CA ASN A 10 -8.41 -5.08 -10.46
C ASN A 10 -8.90 -5.22 -9.01
N SER A 11 -9.60 -6.30 -8.66
CA SER A 11 -9.87 -6.58 -7.25
C SER A 11 -8.61 -7.09 -6.57
N SER A 12 -8.37 -6.67 -5.32
CA SER A 12 -7.24 -7.13 -4.52
C SER A 12 -7.75 -7.70 -3.21
N THR A 13 -7.19 -8.82 -2.75
CA THR A 13 -7.61 -9.43 -1.48
C THR A 13 -7.01 -8.72 -0.27
N TYR A 14 -5.79 -8.16 -0.42
CA TYR A 14 -5.19 -7.31 0.59
C TYR A 14 -4.98 -5.90 0.04
N ILE A 15 -5.37 -4.88 0.81
CA ILE A 15 -5.28 -3.48 0.38
C ILE A 15 -4.70 -2.63 1.50
N VAL A 16 -3.61 -1.92 1.21
CA VAL A 16 -3.10 -0.85 2.07
C VAL A 16 -3.65 0.49 1.58
N LYS A 17 -4.49 1.12 2.39
CA LYS A 17 -5.11 2.41 2.13
C LYS A 17 -4.35 3.54 2.83
N PHE A 18 -4.15 4.62 2.09
CA PHE A 18 -3.70 5.91 2.62
C PHE A 18 -4.96 6.70 2.88
N GLU A 19 -5.24 7.06 4.14
CA GLU A 19 -6.51 7.66 4.55
C GLU A 19 -6.29 9.04 5.19
N PRO A 20 -6.04 10.10 4.40
CA PRO A 20 -5.83 11.46 4.90
C PRO A 20 -6.92 11.96 5.85
N ALA A 21 -8.20 11.73 5.52
CA ALA A 21 -9.32 12.17 6.35
C ALA A 21 -9.37 11.49 7.73
N ALA A 22 -8.76 10.31 7.86
CA ALA A 22 -8.69 9.55 9.11
C ALA A 22 -7.30 9.64 9.78
N ASN A 23 -6.37 10.44 9.23
CA ASN A 23 -5.00 10.60 9.73
C ASN A 23 -4.28 9.28 9.97
N ARG A 24 -4.38 8.35 9.01
CA ARG A 24 -3.78 7.01 9.14
C ARG A 24 -3.46 6.35 7.81
N ILE A 25 -2.65 5.30 7.91
CA ILE A 25 -2.49 4.27 6.87
C ILE A 25 -2.98 2.96 7.47
N ALA A 26 -3.82 2.23 6.73
CA ALA A 26 -4.45 1.01 7.22
C ALA A 26 -4.40 -0.12 6.18
N GLY A 27 -4.17 -1.34 6.65
CA GLY A 27 -4.18 -2.57 5.87
C GLY A 27 -5.48 -3.33 6.09
N TYR A 28 -6.09 -3.78 4.99
CA TYR A 28 -7.34 -4.52 4.97
C TYR A 28 -7.14 -5.87 4.29
N ASN A 29 -7.66 -6.94 4.89
CA ASN A 29 -7.71 -8.27 4.30
C ASN A 29 -9.17 -8.66 4.06
N ASN A 30 -9.56 -8.83 2.80
CA ASN A 30 -10.94 -9.08 2.37
C ASN A 30 -11.94 -8.08 2.98
N GLY A 31 -11.57 -6.80 3.01
CA GLY A 31 -12.39 -5.71 3.54
C GLY A 31 -12.34 -5.53 5.07
N VAL A 32 -11.69 -6.44 5.81
CA VAL A 32 -11.53 -6.33 7.27
C VAL A 32 -10.21 -5.64 7.59
N GLU A 33 -10.24 -4.59 8.42
CA GLU A 33 -9.03 -3.91 8.91
C GLU A 33 -8.22 -4.88 9.78
N VAL A 34 -6.91 -5.02 9.49
CA VAL A 34 -6.01 -5.94 10.22
C VAL A 34 -4.77 -5.26 10.80
N THR A 35 -4.35 -4.15 10.20
CA THR A 35 -3.17 -3.38 10.63
C THR A 35 -3.42 -1.89 10.41
N ARG A 36 -2.87 -1.03 11.26
CA ARG A 36 -2.94 0.42 11.08
C ARG A 36 -1.76 1.12 11.74
N VAL A 37 -1.45 2.31 11.24
CA VAL A 37 -0.52 3.26 11.85
C VAL A 37 -1.09 4.67 11.74
N PRO A 38 -1.01 5.51 12.78
CA PRO A 38 -1.28 6.94 12.66
C PRO A 38 -0.33 7.58 11.66
N PHE A 39 -0.84 8.41 10.76
CA PHE A 39 -0.05 9.14 9.78
C PHE A 39 -0.78 10.41 9.33
N ASN A 40 -0.17 11.57 9.55
CA ASN A 40 -0.77 12.84 9.18
C ASN A 40 -0.35 13.21 7.76
N PHE A 41 -1.31 13.31 6.85
CA PHE A 41 -1.06 13.79 5.49
C PHE A 41 -1.31 15.29 5.41
N GLU A 42 -0.31 16.01 4.93
CA GLU A 42 -0.41 17.42 4.51
C GLU A 42 -0.92 17.52 3.06
N ALA A 43 -1.79 18.50 2.82
CA ALA A 43 -2.27 18.82 1.48
C ALA A 43 -1.12 19.31 0.58
N ASN A 44 -1.20 18.98 -0.72
CA ASN A 44 -0.20 19.34 -1.74
C ASN A 44 1.23 18.85 -1.49
N LYS A 45 1.42 17.93 -0.54
CA LYS A 45 2.72 17.32 -0.26
C LYS A 45 2.91 16.05 -1.07
N THR A 46 4.08 15.92 -1.70
CA THR A 46 4.53 14.68 -2.33
C THR A 46 5.20 13.80 -1.27
N TYR A 47 4.87 12.51 -1.27
CA TYR A 47 5.46 11.52 -0.38
C TYR A 47 6.26 10.51 -1.20
N ALA A 48 7.50 10.26 -0.79
CA ALA A 48 8.25 9.13 -1.28
C ALA A 48 7.72 7.86 -0.58
N PHE A 49 7.51 6.79 -1.33
CA PHE A 49 7.17 5.49 -0.74
C PHE A 49 8.01 4.39 -1.34
N SER A 50 8.26 3.36 -0.55
CA SER A 50 8.80 2.10 -1.03
C SER A 50 8.04 0.95 -0.38
N VAL A 51 7.90 -0.14 -1.12
CA VAL A 51 7.32 -1.39 -0.62
C VAL A 51 8.38 -2.46 -0.76
N VAL A 52 8.77 -3.04 0.37
CA VAL A 52 9.68 -4.18 0.41
C VAL A 52 8.86 -5.42 0.66
N MET A 53 9.00 -6.41 -0.22
CA MET A 53 8.29 -7.68 -0.14
C MET A 53 9.30 -8.80 0.06
N ASP A 54 9.16 -9.55 1.15
CA ASP A 54 9.97 -10.72 1.45
C ASP A 54 9.10 -11.84 2.04
N GLY A 55 9.09 -13.01 1.42
CA GLY A 55 8.19 -14.08 1.83
C GLY A 55 6.73 -13.65 1.74
N SER A 56 6.06 -13.73 2.89
CA SER A 56 4.70 -13.22 3.13
C SER A 56 4.66 -11.86 3.83
N VAL A 57 5.79 -11.15 3.96
CA VAL A 57 5.85 -9.84 4.59
C VAL A 57 5.87 -8.76 3.52
N ALA A 58 5.00 -7.77 3.66
CA ALA A 58 5.08 -6.52 2.92
C ALA A 58 5.26 -5.34 3.89
N ILE A 59 6.35 -4.61 3.75
CA ILE A 59 6.65 -3.42 4.56
C ILE A 59 6.49 -2.19 3.67
N LEU A 60 5.57 -1.31 4.06
CA LEU A 60 5.44 0.01 3.48
C LEU A 60 6.33 0.99 4.25
N TYR A 61 7.20 1.68 3.52
CA TYR A 61 7.91 2.85 3.99
C TYR A 61 7.31 4.10 3.37
N VAL A 62 7.25 5.19 4.15
CA VAL A 62 6.91 6.52 3.67
C VAL A 62 8.01 7.48 4.14
N ASN A 63 8.60 8.22 3.20
CA ASN A 63 9.77 9.07 3.43
C ASN A 63 10.90 8.33 4.19
N ASP A 64 11.24 7.13 3.71
CA ASP A 64 12.29 6.24 4.24
C ASP A 64 12.10 5.75 5.69
N GLN A 65 10.93 5.99 6.28
CA GLN A 65 10.57 5.47 7.60
C GLN A 65 9.55 4.34 7.48
N VAL A 66 9.71 3.30 8.31
CA VAL A 66 8.74 2.19 8.38
C VAL A 66 7.39 2.77 8.78
N ALA A 67 6.43 2.71 7.87
CA ALA A 67 5.06 3.13 8.14
C ALA A 67 4.24 1.94 8.62
N LEU A 68 4.22 0.84 7.86
CA LEU A 68 3.32 -0.28 8.17
C LEU A 68 3.89 -1.62 7.70
N THR A 69 3.99 -2.57 8.63
CA THR A 69 4.34 -3.97 8.33
C THR A 69 3.07 -4.82 8.21
N ASN A 70 2.95 -5.59 7.13
CA ASN A 70 1.78 -6.40 6.81
C ASN A 70 2.20 -7.86 6.59
N ARG A 71 1.35 -8.80 7.02
CA ARG A 71 1.48 -10.22 6.68
C ARG A 71 0.46 -10.58 5.60
N ILE A 72 0.94 -10.87 4.40
CA ILE A 72 0.15 -11.14 3.20
C ILE A 72 0.61 -12.47 2.62
N TYR A 73 -0.27 -13.48 2.68
CA TYR A 73 0.02 -14.79 2.08
C TYR A 73 -0.13 -14.73 0.56
N SER A 74 0.64 -15.58 -0.13
CA SER A 74 0.69 -15.63 -1.61
C SER A 74 1.14 -14.33 -2.28
N LEU A 75 1.82 -13.45 -1.55
CA LEU A 75 2.33 -12.19 -2.09
C LEU A 75 3.28 -12.40 -3.28
N GLN A 76 4.09 -13.46 -3.19
CA GLN A 76 4.98 -13.88 -4.26
C GLN A 76 4.17 -14.44 -5.43
N SER A 77 4.50 -14.02 -6.64
CA SER A 77 3.88 -14.46 -7.91
C SER A 77 2.47 -13.95 -8.21
N ASN A 78 1.91 -13.06 -7.37
CA ASN A 78 0.64 -12.39 -7.68
C ASN A 78 0.87 -10.92 -8.06
N ALA A 79 -0.05 -10.37 -8.85
CA ALA A 79 0.01 -8.97 -9.23
C ALA A 79 -0.29 -8.05 -8.03
N TRP A 80 0.18 -6.82 -8.14
CA TRP A 80 -0.15 -5.71 -7.24
C TRP A 80 -0.70 -4.55 -8.07
N SER A 81 -1.34 -3.60 -7.40
CA SER A 81 -1.92 -2.43 -8.07
C SER A 81 -1.75 -1.15 -7.26
N LEU A 82 -1.81 -0.02 -7.96
CA LEU A 82 -2.00 1.31 -7.37
C LEU A 82 -3.36 1.84 -7.83
N SER A 83 -4.16 2.31 -6.89
CA SER A 83 -5.50 2.84 -7.17
C SER A 83 -5.78 4.08 -6.33
N ALA A 84 -6.77 4.87 -6.77
CA ALA A 84 -7.32 5.98 -6.01
C ALA A 84 -8.83 5.98 -6.15
N ASP A 85 -9.52 6.06 -5.01
CA ASP A 85 -10.98 6.06 -4.96
C ASP A 85 -11.45 7.49 -4.71
N GLY A 86 -12.12 8.08 -5.71
CA GLY A 86 -12.68 9.44 -5.60
C GLY A 86 -11.64 10.56 -5.51
N LEU A 87 -10.37 10.29 -5.82
CA LEU A 87 -9.25 11.23 -5.76
C LEU A 87 -8.33 11.06 -6.97
N GLU A 88 -7.52 12.07 -7.28
CA GLU A 88 -6.46 12.00 -8.29
C GLU A 88 -5.17 11.47 -7.65
N LEU A 89 -4.55 10.45 -8.27
CA LEU A 89 -3.23 9.94 -7.89
C LEU A 89 -2.22 10.22 -9.00
N LYS A 90 -1.14 10.93 -8.65
CA LYS A 90 0.01 11.18 -9.53
C LYS A 90 1.19 10.37 -9.02
N VAL A 91 1.66 9.43 -9.84
CA VAL A 91 2.83 8.59 -9.56
C VAL A 91 3.95 8.98 -10.50
N SER A 92 5.15 9.20 -9.96
CA SER A 92 6.36 9.49 -10.72
C SER A 92 7.51 8.61 -10.25
N ASN A 93 8.50 8.38 -11.12
CA ASN A 93 9.71 7.60 -10.80
C ASN A 93 9.45 6.18 -10.26
N LEU A 94 8.36 5.54 -10.70
CA LEU A 94 8.05 4.17 -10.33
C LEU A 94 9.12 3.21 -10.87
N LYS A 95 9.73 2.45 -9.97
CA LYS A 95 10.74 1.43 -10.30
C LYS A 95 10.41 0.15 -9.54
N VAL A 96 10.68 -0.98 -10.17
CA VAL A 96 10.58 -2.30 -9.55
C VAL A 96 11.94 -2.96 -9.70
N ALA A 97 12.48 -3.43 -8.58
CA ALA A 97 13.74 -4.18 -8.57
C ALA A 97 13.49 -5.50 -7.83
N GLY A 98 13.95 -6.59 -8.43
CA GLY A 98 14.10 -7.87 -7.75
C GLY A 98 15.55 -8.03 -7.28
N HIS A 99 15.76 -8.98 -6.36
CA HIS A 99 17.08 -9.55 -6.11
C HIS A 99 17.40 -10.63 -7.15
#